data_AF-A0A4V1KSQ0-F1
#
_entry.id   AF-A0A4V1KSQ0-F1
#
_cell.length_a   1.000
_cell.length_b   1.000
_cell.length_c   1.000
_cell.angle_alpha   90.00
_cell.angle_beta   90.00
_cell.angle_gamma   90.00
#
_symmetry.space_group_name_H-M   'P 1'
#
loop_
_entity.id
_entity.type
_entity.pdbx_description
1 polymer ?
#
loop_
_entity_poly.entity_id
_entity_poly.type
_entity_poly.pdbx_seq_one_letter_code
_entity_poly.pdbx_strand_id
1 'polypeptide(L)'
;MFKISKTNIYLLLITLFYFSFLEAQEQNPDVFRIAFGSCNKVDLPNPFWEDMGNRNPDLFIWGGDVIYADTEDMSKMEAMYAEQKSNPAYRDFIVHTEVLGT
;
A
#
# COMPACT_ATOMS: atom_id res chain seq x y z
N MET A 1 -52.58 12.13 -17.34
CA MET A 1 -52.08 12.30 -15.96
C MET A 1 -51.29 11.04 -15.60
N PHE A 2 -49.97 11.06 -15.71
CA PHE A 2 -49.12 9.89 -15.44
C PHE A 2 -49.07 9.62 -13.92
N LYS A 3 -49.49 8.43 -13.48
CA LYS A 3 -49.36 7.98 -12.08
C LYS A 3 -48.01 7.30 -11.92
N ILE A 4 -47.12 7.90 -11.15
CA ILE A 4 -45.84 7.30 -10.76
C ILE A 4 -46.12 6.40 -9.54
N SER A 5 -45.83 5.10 -9.65
CA SER A 5 -46.00 4.16 -8.54
C SER A 5 -44.84 4.27 -7.54
N LYS A 6 -45.07 3.90 -6.28
CA LYS A 6 -44.01 3.87 -5.25
C LYS A 6 -42.82 2.99 -5.65
N THR A 7 -43.08 1.90 -6.38
CA THR A 7 -42.03 1.01 -6.91
C THR A 7 -41.08 1.74 -7.86
N ASN A 8 -41.60 2.64 -8.70
CA ASN A 8 -40.77 3.44 -9.61
C ASN A 8 -39.88 4.43 -8.85
N ILE A 9 -40.35 4.95 -7.71
CA ILE A 9 -39.55 5.83 -6.85
C ILE A 9 -38.42 5.03 -6.19
N TYR A 10 -38.70 3.84 -5.67
CA TYR A 10 -37.65 2.97 -5.09
C TYR A 10 -36.62 2.54 -6.13
N LEU A 11 -37.06 2.20 -7.35
CA LEU A 11 -36.14 1.85 -8.44
C LEU A 11 -35.21 3.03 -8.79
N LEU A 12 -35.77 4.24 -8.86
CA LEU A 12 -35.01 5.46 -9.13
C LEU A 12 -33.97 5.74 -8.03
N LEU A 13 -34.37 5.61 -6.76
CA LEU A 13 -33.48 5.81 -5.61
C LEU A 13 -32.34 4.80 -5.60
N ILE A 14 -32.62 3.53 -5.92
CA ILE A 14 -31.59 2.49 -6.04
C ILE A 14 -30.64 2.83 -7.18
N THR A 15 -31.13 3.20 -8.36
CA THR A 15 -30.27 3.56 -9.49
C THR A 15 -29.41 4.80 -9.20
N LEU A 16 -29.97 5.81 -8.52
CA LEU A 16 -29.22 7.00 -8.12
C LEU A 16 -28.13 6.66 -7.09
N PHE A 17 -28.43 5.78 -6.14
CA PHE A 17 -27.45 5.31 -5.15
C PHE A 17 -26.30 4.52 -5.80
N TYR A 18 -26.61 3.65 -6.75
CA TYR A 18 -25.58 2.93 -7.52
C TYR A 18 -24.71 3.89 -8.37
N PHE A 19 -25.31 4.94 -8.96
CA PHE A 19 -24.57 5.90 -9.77
C PHE A 19 -23.57 6.71 -8.94
N SER A 20 -23.96 7.18 -7.75
CA SER A 20 -23.06 7.88 -6.83
C SER A 20 -21.90 7.02 -6.33
N PHE A 21 -22.10 5.70 -6.23
CA PHE A 21 -21.05 4.78 -5.82
C PHE A 21 -20.00 4.56 -6.92
N LEU A 22 -20.40 4.62 -8.21
CA LEU A 22 -19.48 4.50 -9.34
C LEU A 22 -18.56 5.72 -9.48
N GLU A 23 -19.07 6.94 -9.29
CA GLU A 23 -18.24 8.17 -9.37
C GLU A 23 -17.16 8.21 -8.27
N ALA A 24 -17.42 7.65 -7.10
CA ALA A 24 -16.45 7.61 -6.00
C ALA A 24 -15.22 6.73 -6.28
N GLN A 25 -15.26 5.87 -7.30
CA GLN A 25 -14.18 4.94 -7.64
C GLN A 25 -13.27 5.45 -8.77
N GLU A 26 -13.31 6.74 -9.12
CA GLU A 26 -12.36 7.30 -10.07
C GLU A 26 -10.95 7.40 -9.44
N GLN A 27 -10.21 6.29 -9.48
CA GLN A 27 -8.76 6.32 -9.28
C GLN A 27 -8.15 6.99 -10.50
N ASN A 28 -7.55 8.17 -10.32
CA ASN A 28 -6.88 8.92 -11.37
C ASN A 28 -5.75 8.04 -11.97
N PRO A 29 -5.94 7.48 -13.17
CA PRO A 29 -5.05 6.46 -13.73
C PRO A 29 -3.70 7.04 -14.21
N ASP A 30 -3.53 8.37 -14.15
CA ASP A 30 -2.37 9.06 -14.71
C ASP A 30 -1.27 9.39 -13.68
N VAL A 31 -1.45 9.04 -12.41
CA VAL A 31 -0.46 9.38 -11.35
C VAL A 31 0.32 8.14 -10.91
N PHE A 32 1.56 8.03 -11.39
CA PHE A 32 2.52 7.05 -10.90
C PHE A 32 3.24 7.56 -9.65
N ARG A 33 3.13 6.85 -8.52
CA ARG A 33 3.67 7.22 -7.21
C ARG A 33 4.86 6.34 -6.87
N ILE A 34 6.02 6.98 -6.70
CA ILE A 34 7.23 6.33 -6.20
C ILE A 34 7.44 6.73 -4.74
N ALA A 35 7.46 5.74 -3.86
CA ALA A 35 8.02 5.87 -2.53
C ALA A 35 9.50 5.44 -2.55
N PHE A 36 10.33 6.01 -1.70
CA PHE A 36 11.73 5.61 -1.58
C PHE A 36 12.20 5.80 -0.14
N GLY A 37 13.16 4.97 0.28
CA GLY A 37 13.67 5.00 1.63
C GLY A 37 14.99 4.27 1.79
N SER A 38 15.70 4.56 2.87
CA SER A 38 16.96 3.95 3.27
C SER A 38 17.05 3.96 4.80
N CYS A 39 18.16 3.48 5.35
CA CYS A 39 18.49 3.60 6.77
C CYS A 39 17.49 2.89 7.70
N ASN A 40 17.15 1.65 7.36
CA ASN A 40 16.22 0.84 8.13
C ASN A 40 16.95 -0.03 9.17
N LYS A 41 17.01 0.47 10.40
CA LYS A 41 17.55 -0.28 11.53
C LYS A 41 16.50 -1.26 12.05
N VAL A 42 16.60 -2.52 11.63
CA VAL A 42 15.56 -3.56 11.82
C VAL A 42 15.19 -3.87 13.26
N ASP A 43 16.12 -3.60 14.19
CA ASP A 43 15.95 -3.79 15.63
C ASP A 43 15.12 -2.67 16.29
N LEU A 44 14.77 -1.62 15.55
CA LEU A 44 13.94 -0.52 15.99
C LEU A 44 12.57 -0.54 15.32
N PRO A 45 11.50 -0.10 16.02
CA PRO A 45 10.21 0.12 15.38
C PRO A 45 10.33 1.11 14.21
N ASN A 46 9.88 0.69 13.03
CA ASN A 46 9.76 1.56 11.86
C ASN A 46 8.28 1.98 11.70
N PRO A 47 7.90 3.23 12.06
CA PRO A 47 6.52 3.69 12.01
C PRO A 47 6.06 4.07 10.58
N PHE A 48 6.97 4.08 9.60
CA PHE A 48 6.69 4.66 8.29
C PHE A 48 6.01 3.68 7.32
N TRP A 49 6.06 2.36 7.57
CA TRP A 49 5.49 1.37 6.65
C TRP A 49 4.00 1.57 6.40
N GLU A 50 3.23 1.81 7.46
CA GLU A 50 1.79 2.04 7.38
C GLU A 50 1.49 3.37 6.68
N ASP A 51 2.18 4.45 7.07
CA ASP A 51 2.03 5.78 6.46
C ASP A 51 2.40 5.80 4.98
N MET A 52 3.41 5.02 4.57
CA MET A 52 3.78 4.87 3.16
C MET A 52 2.75 4.04 2.41
N GLY A 53 2.29 2.92 2.98
CA GLY A 53 1.24 2.09 2.38
C GLY A 53 -0.05 2.87 2.12
N ASN A 54 -0.46 3.72 3.07
CA ASN A 54 -1.64 4.57 2.95
C ASN A 54 -1.58 5.61 1.83
N ARG A 55 -0.40 5.85 1.23
CA ARG A 55 -0.23 6.72 0.06
C ARG A 55 -0.41 6.00 -1.27
N ASN A 56 -0.65 4.68 -1.25
CA ASN A 56 -0.80 3.82 -2.42
C ASN A 56 0.34 4.00 -3.44
N PRO A 57 1.61 3.75 -3.07
CA PRO A 57 2.71 3.80 -4.01
C PRO A 57 2.63 2.63 -4.99
N ASP A 58 2.89 2.91 -6.27
CA ASP A 58 3.02 1.89 -7.31
C ASP A 58 4.38 1.18 -7.19
N LEU A 59 5.41 1.91 -6.75
CA LEU A 59 6.77 1.43 -6.62
C LEU A 59 7.43 1.97 -5.35
N PHE A 60 8.15 1.12 -4.64
CA PHE A 60 9.08 1.49 -3.57
C PHE A 60 10.52 1.17 -3.98
N ILE A 61 11.43 2.13 -3.79
CA ILE A 61 12.85 1.96 -4.09
C ILE A 61 13.67 2.05 -2.80
N TRP A 62 14.39 0.97 -2.49
CA TRP A 62 15.45 1.01 -1.48
C TRP A 62 16.65 1.80 -1.99
N GLY A 63 17.07 2.80 -1.22
CA GLY A 63 18.26 3.61 -1.48
C GLY A 63 19.56 3.06 -0.87
N GLY A 64 19.53 1.85 -0.31
CA GLY A 64 20.60 1.27 0.52
C GLY A 64 20.20 1.18 2.00
N ASP A 65 21.09 0.64 2.83
CA ASP A 65 20.91 0.46 4.28
C ASP A 65 19.55 -0.18 4.64
N VAL A 66 19.17 -1.24 3.91
CA VAL A 66 17.95 -2.03 4.18
C VAL A 66 18.03 -2.70 5.56
N ILE A 67 19.23 -3.13 5.89
CA ILE A 67 19.65 -3.67 7.19
C ILE A 67 21.03 -3.11 7.53
N TYR A 68 21.37 -3.05 8.82
CA TYR A 68 22.68 -2.61 9.32
C TYR A 68 23.54 -3.83 9.66
N ALA A 69 24.11 -4.48 8.64
CA ALA A 69 24.83 -5.74 8.78
C ALA A 69 26.36 -5.54 8.79
N ASP A 70 26.90 -4.96 9.86
CA ASP A 70 28.35 -4.85 10.07
C ASP A 70 28.95 -6.23 10.45
N THR A 71 28.95 -7.14 9.48
CA THR A 71 29.35 -8.54 9.63
C THR A 71 29.79 -9.14 8.28
N GLU A 72 30.86 -9.94 8.31
CA GLU A 72 31.28 -10.78 7.17
C GLU A 72 30.61 -12.17 7.17
N ASP A 73 29.94 -12.52 8.27
CA ASP A 73 29.20 -13.78 8.39
C ASP A 73 27.88 -13.70 7.62
N MET A 74 27.81 -14.42 6.50
CA MET A 74 26.64 -14.44 5.62
C MET A 74 25.39 -15.02 6.28
N SER A 75 25.54 -15.97 7.22
CA SER A 75 24.39 -16.53 7.93
C SER A 75 23.78 -15.50 8.89
N LYS A 76 24.59 -14.64 9.49
CA LYS A 76 24.07 -13.50 10.27
C LYS A 76 23.37 -12.49 9.38
N MET A 77 23.97 -12.13 8.24
CA MET A 77 23.35 -11.21 7.29
C MET A 77 22.01 -11.73 6.78
N GLU A 78 21.91 -13.02 6.45
CA GLU A 78 20.66 -13.67 6.06
C GLU A 78 19.60 -13.57 7.16
N ALA A 79 19.97 -13.84 8.42
CA ALA A 79 19.05 -13.73 9.55
C ALA A 79 18.52 -12.29 9.74
N MET A 80 19.36 -11.28 9.54
CA MET A 80 18.95 -9.86 9.62
C MET A 80 18.00 -9.46 8.50
N TYR A 81 18.20 -9.94 7.27
CA TYR A 81 17.22 -9.75 6.19
C TYR A 81 15.91 -10.51 6.48
N ALA A 82 16.00 -11.71 7.06
CA ALA A 82 14.82 -12.46 7.48
C ALA A 82 14.02 -11.71 8.56
N GLU A 83 14.71 -11.05 9.50
CA GLU A 83 14.08 -10.17 10.50
C GLU A 83 13.30 -9.04 9.83
N GLN A 84 13.91 -8.30 8.89
CA GLN A 84 13.21 -7.26 8.12
C GLN A 84 11.96 -7.81 7.42
N LYS A 85 12.09 -8.94 6.70
CA LYS A 85 10.98 -9.57 5.97
C LYS A 85 9.89 -10.12 6.90
N SER A 86 10.23 -10.40 8.16
CA SER A 86 9.28 -10.88 9.17
C SER A 86 8.48 -9.75 9.84
N ASN A 87 8.92 -8.50 9.72
CA ASN A 87 8.20 -7.34 10.23
C ASN A 87 6.80 -7.27 9.61
N PRO A 88 5.71 -7.34 10.40
CA PRO A 88 4.35 -7.40 9.87
C PRO A 88 4.00 -6.20 8.99
N ALA A 89 4.35 -4.98 9.41
CA ALA A 89 4.03 -3.77 8.66
C ALA A 89 4.79 -3.70 7.33
N TYR A 90 6.07 -4.10 7.33
CA TYR A 90 6.83 -4.20 6.08
C TYR A 90 6.27 -5.28 5.15
N ARG A 91 5.93 -6.45 5.69
CA ARG A 91 5.37 -7.55 4.90
C ARG A 91 4.04 -7.13 4.26
N ASP A 92 3.17 -6.48 5.01
CA ASP A 92 1.88 -6.02 4.51
C ASP A 92 2.07 -4.92 3.44
N PHE A 93 3.08 -4.06 3.60
CA PHE A 93 3.47 -3.06 2.60
C PHE A 93 3.93 -3.70 1.28
N ILE A 94 4.89 -4.63 1.32
CA ILE A 94 5.48 -5.23 0.09
C ILE A 94 4.55 -6.19 -0.65
N VAL A 95 3.46 -6.64 -0.03
CA VAL A 95 2.41 -7.42 -0.71
C VAL A 95 1.64 -6.56 -1.72
N HIS A 96 1.54 -5.25 -1.48
CA HIS A 96 0.72 -4.33 -2.27
C HIS A 96 1.53 -3.34 -3.10
N THR A 97 2.86 -3.34 -2.99
CA THR A 97 3.75 -2.37 -3.64
C THR A 97 4.93 -3.09 -4.26
N GLU A 98 5.24 -2.81 -5.53
CA GLU A 98 6.45 -3.32 -6.17
C GLU A 98 7.69 -2.76 -5.46
N VAL A 99 8.70 -3.59 -5.18
CA VAL A 99 9.92 -3.18 -4.47
C VAL A 99 11.14 -3.41 -5.33
N LEU A 100 11.95 -2.36 -5.51
CA LEU A 100 13.27 -2.43 -6.15
C LEU A 100 14.40 -2.07 -5.17
N GLY A 101 15.60 -2.55 -5.48
CA GLY A 101 16.81 -2.38 -4.66
C GLY A 101 17.26 -3.69 -3.98
N THR A 102 18.48 -3.69 -3.46
CA THR A 102 19.16 -4.86 -2.86
C THR A 102 19.72 -4.50 -1.49
#